data_AF-G8TT75-F1
#
_entry.id   AF-G8TT75-F1
#
_cell.length_a   1.000
_cell.length_b   1.000
_cell.length_c   1.000
_cell.angle_alpha   90.00
_cell.angle_beta   90.00
_cell.angle_gamma   90.00
#
_symmetry.space_group_name_H-M   'P 1'
#
loop_
_entity.id
_entity.type
_entity.pdbx_description
1 polymer ?
#
loop_
_entity_poly.entity_id
_entity_poly.type
_entity_poly.pdbx_seq_one_letter_code
_entity_poly.pdbx_strand_id
1 'polypeptide(L)'
;MSRLEDALNRFLPDVYAAMADWGITPQPIDFEIVPADAIYEMASYGMPGHFSHWTYGRDFWRMKQQFESGAGRLYEMIIDTEPPVAYLLESNTLAAQKLVVAHCLGHADLFRHHVLAKDQPKQFHQTLASAAERFDYYRQQYGPERLETVLDDALAIQAQVADESGWTPPAGSTSADWPYHDLWPSGESGRPAPSTRYRLPTADLLGFIARFSPVLAEWERDVLEVVRQEGLYYRPRRQIKMIHEGWATYCHQRLLAEVELPPGEQIEAARIHAEVAWPHPLGVNPYWFGWRLIQLLVAERGLLSARAVLLEETDASVVRNYLTPEWMQALDLFEYRWTDGFLMTPQGPQAIYAAERQKMDPDLLRNRLANWLGERPPEIVVETVDADDRLMLSHTDDGHPLDREWAQLTLEGIRRLWGHPVVLYDDDAQYSA
;
A
#
# COMPACT_ATOMS: atom_id res chain seq x y z
N MET A 1 -26.22 22.47 -13.33
CA MET A 1 -25.66 21.76 -12.18
C MET A 1 -26.73 20.86 -11.62
N SER A 2 -26.39 19.65 -11.20
CA SER A 2 -27.32 18.76 -10.50
C SER A 2 -27.62 19.28 -9.09
N ARG A 3 -28.74 18.84 -8.49
CA ARG A 3 -29.04 19.15 -7.07
C ARG A 3 -27.96 18.63 -6.11
N LEU A 4 -27.17 17.65 -6.53
CA LEU A 4 -26.08 17.08 -5.76
C LEU A 4 -24.85 18.00 -5.78
N GLU A 5 -24.42 18.46 -6.96
CA GLU A 5 -23.38 19.49 -7.11
C GLU A 5 -23.70 20.74 -6.30
N ASP A 6 -24.93 21.25 -6.39
CA ASP A 6 -25.38 22.45 -5.65
C ASP A 6 -25.31 22.25 -4.11
N ALA A 7 -25.48 21.03 -3.62
CA ALA A 7 -25.42 20.70 -2.20
C ALA A 7 -23.97 20.53 -1.72
N LEU A 8 -23.11 19.89 -2.52
CA LEU A 8 -21.68 19.74 -2.21
C LEU A 8 -20.95 21.09 -2.25
N ASN A 9 -21.25 21.94 -3.24
CA ASN A 9 -20.68 23.30 -3.34
C ASN A 9 -21.05 24.23 -2.17
N ARG A 10 -22.10 23.90 -1.40
CA ARG A 10 -22.43 24.60 -0.14
C ARG A 10 -21.72 24.00 1.07
N PHE A 11 -21.48 22.70 1.06
CA PHE A 11 -20.82 21.98 2.15
C PHE A 11 -19.30 22.17 2.15
N LEU A 12 -18.68 22.25 0.96
CA LEU A 12 -17.23 22.41 0.80
C LEU A 12 -16.66 23.64 1.55
N PRO A 13 -17.20 24.87 1.45
CA PRO A 13 -16.70 26.01 2.21
C PRO A 13 -16.69 25.78 3.73
N ASP A 14 -17.72 25.12 4.27
CA ASP A 14 -17.87 24.88 5.70
C ASP A 14 -16.81 23.89 6.23
N VAL A 15 -16.57 22.78 5.51
CA VAL A 15 -15.52 21.82 5.92
C VAL A 15 -14.10 22.38 5.72
N TYR A 16 -13.87 23.20 4.69
CA TYR A 16 -12.57 23.87 4.51
C TYR A 16 -12.31 24.90 5.61
N ALA A 17 -13.34 25.64 6.04
CA ALA A 17 -13.25 26.56 7.17
C ALA A 17 -12.99 25.82 8.49
N ALA A 18 -13.68 24.71 8.76
CA ALA A 18 -13.45 23.90 9.94
C ALA A 18 -12.00 23.35 10.01
N MET A 19 -11.44 22.87 8.90
CA MET A 19 -10.03 22.46 8.85
C MET A 19 -9.06 23.65 9.07
N ALA A 20 -9.38 24.84 8.56
CA ALA A 20 -8.59 26.04 8.81
C ALA A 20 -8.60 26.43 10.31
N ASP A 21 -9.75 26.32 10.98
CA ASP A 21 -9.88 26.53 12.44
C ASP A 21 -9.10 25.49 13.26
N TRP A 22 -8.86 24.30 12.70
CA TRP A 22 -7.97 23.28 13.29
C TRP A 22 -6.47 23.62 13.15
N GLY A 23 -6.12 24.65 12.38
CA GLY A 23 -4.75 24.98 12.00
C GLY A 23 -4.22 24.15 10.83
N ILE A 24 -5.10 23.51 10.05
CA ILE A 24 -4.75 22.72 8.86
C ILE A 24 -5.18 23.50 7.62
N THR A 25 -4.31 23.61 6.61
CA THR A 25 -4.68 24.23 5.33
C THR A 25 -5.04 23.13 4.34
N PRO A 26 -6.34 22.81 4.11
CA PRO A 26 -6.73 21.82 3.13
C PRO A 26 -6.36 22.27 1.71
N GLN A 27 -5.92 21.32 0.89
CA GLN A 27 -5.77 21.56 -0.54
C GLN A 27 -7.14 21.51 -1.25
N PRO A 28 -7.35 22.28 -2.33
CA PRO A 28 -8.45 22.04 -3.25
C PRO A 28 -8.41 20.60 -3.79
N ILE A 29 -9.55 19.93 -3.80
CA ILE A 29 -9.74 18.60 -4.40
C ILE A 29 -10.80 18.74 -5.50
N ASP A 30 -10.49 18.20 -6.68
CA ASP A 30 -11.45 18.10 -7.78
C ASP A 30 -12.32 16.85 -7.56
N PHE A 31 -13.65 17.05 -7.43
CA PHE A 31 -14.60 15.97 -7.17
C PHE A 31 -15.37 15.59 -8.44
N GLU A 32 -15.26 14.33 -8.85
CA GLU A 32 -15.97 13.78 -10.00
C GLU A 32 -17.00 12.73 -9.56
N ILE A 33 -18.23 12.78 -10.10
CA ILE A 33 -19.27 11.79 -9.80
C ILE A 33 -19.26 10.72 -10.90
N VAL A 34 -19.11 9.45 -10.51
CA VAL A 34 -18.88 8.33 -11.42
C VAL A 34 -19.77 7.09 -11.13
N PRO A 35 -20.04 6.25 -12.14
CA PRO A 35 -20.72 4.98 -11.95
C PRO A 35 -19.84 3.96 -11.19
N ALA A 36 -20.47 2.96 -10.58
CA ALA A 36 -19.80 1.95 -9.76
C ALA A 36 -18.66 1.20 -10.49
N ASP A 37 -18.88 0.83 -11.75
CA ASP A 37 -17.88 0.10 -12.54
C ASP A 37 -16.57 0.87 -12.73
N ALA A 38 -16.62 2.21 -12.80
CA ALA A 38 -15.42 3.04 -12.89
C ALA A 38 -14.61 3.03 -11.59
N ILE A 39 -15.26 3.01 -10.43
CA ILE A 39 -14.58 2.87 -9.14
C ILE A 39 -13.95 1.48 -9.01
N TYR A 40 -14.63 0.42 -9.45
CA TYR A 40 -14.06 -0.93 -9.45
C TYR A 40 -12.84 -1.03 -10.37
N GLU A 41 -12.88 -0.42 -11.55
CA GLU A 41 -11.77 -0.36 -12.50
C GLU A 41 -10.57 0.41 -11.91
N MET A 42 -10.79 1.62 -11.38
CA MET A 42 -9.71 2.38 -10.73
C MET A 42 -9.15 1.67 -9.49
N ALA A 43 -9.97 0.96 -8.73
CA ALA A 43 -9.52 0.23 -7.55
C ALA A 43 -8.75 -1.06 -7.89
N SER A 44 -9.04 -1.71 -9.02
CA SER A 44 -8.32 -2.91 -9.46
C SER A 44 -7.07 -2.63 -10.29
N TYR A 45 -7.09 -1.57 -11.10
CA TYR A 45 -5.94 -1.14 -11.92
C TYR A 45 -5.08 -0.06 -11.23
N GLY A 46 -5.49 0.44 -10.06
CA GLY A 46 -4.77 1.44 -9.26
C GLY A 46 -4.81 2.88 -9.81
N MET A 47 -4.73 3.08 -11.13
CA MET A 47 -4.82 4.38 -11.79
C MET A 47 -5.49 4.33 -13.19
N PRO A 48 -6.10 5.43 -13.65
CA PRO A 48 -6.52 5.61 -15.03
C PRO A 48 -5.33 5.45 -16.00
N GLY A 49 -5.56 4.77 -17.13
CA GLY A 49 -4.55 4.55 -18.16
C GLY A 49 -3.52 3.46 -17.85
N HIS A 50 -3.73 2.65 -16.81
CA HIS A 50 -2.82 1.54 -16.49
C HIS A 50 -2.66 0.54 -17.65
N PHE A 51 -1.49 -0.10 -17.75
CA PHE A 51 -1.30 -1.21 -18.68
C PHE A 51 -2.16 -2.42 -18.28
N SER A 52 -2.64 -3.17 -19.29
CA SER A 52 -3.49 -4.34 -19.07
C SER A 52 -2.70 -5.58 -18.67
N HIS A 53 -3.19 -6.29 -17.64
CA HIS A 53 -2.70 -7.59 -17.20
C HIS A 53 -3.86 -8.39 -16.58
N TRP A 54 -3.80 -9.73 -16.63
CA TRP A 54 -4.90 -10.58 -16.14
C TRP A 54 -5.09 -10.47 -14.61
N THR A 55 -4.05 -10.10 -13.86
CA THR A 55 -4.11 -9.84 -12.41
C THR A 55 -5.13 -8.75 -12.08
N TYR A 56 -5.05 -7.60 -12.76
CA TYR A 56 -5.99 -6.50 -12.55
C TYR A 56 -7.42 -6.89 -12.95
N GLY A 57 -7.58 -7.69 -14.02
CA GLY A 57 -8.88 -8.26 -14.40
C GLY A 57 -9.46 -9.22 -13.37
N ARG A 58 -8.64 -10.10 -12.78
CA ARG A 58 -9.03 -10.98 -11.66
C ARG A 58 -9.48 -10.17 -10.45
N ASP A 59 -8.73 -9.12 -10.11
CA ASP A 59 -8.98 -8.33 -8.91
C ASP A 59 -10.20 -7.40 -9.09
N PHE A 60 -10.46 -6.91 -10.31
CA PHE A 60 -11.72 -6.26 -10.69
C PHE A 60 -12.93 -7.15 -10.38
N TRP A 61 -12.92 -8.40 -10.84
CA TRP A 61 -14.03 -9.33 -10.60
C TRP A 61 -14.20 -9.67 -9.12
N ARG A 62 -13.10 -9.84 -8.38
CA ARG A 62 -13.12 -10.06 -6.93
C ARG A 62 -13.75 -8.88 -6.19
N MET A 63 -13.32 -7.65 -6.51
CA MET A 63 -13.88 -6.42 -5.94
C MET A 63 -15.36 -6.27 -6.29
N LYS A 64 -15.73 -6.38 -7.57
CA LYS A 64 -17.12 -6.28 -8.01
C LYS A 64 -18.03 -7.28 -7.30
N GLN A 65 -17.62 -8.55 -7.18
CA GLN A 65 -18.36 -9.57 -6.44
C GLN A 65 -18.50 -9.22 -4.95
N GLN A 66 -17.46 -8.67 -4.32
CA GLN A 66 -17.49 -8.23 -2.93
C GLN A 66 -18.49 -7.09 -2.71
N PHE A 67 -18.54 -6.09 -3.60
CA PHE A 67 -19.48 -4.97 -3.49
C PHE A 67 -20.93 -5.35 -3.83
N GLU A 68 -21.15 -6.12 -4.90
CA GLU A 68 -22.50 -6.56 -5.30
C GLU A 68 -23.14 -7.52 -4.28
N SER A 69 -22.33 -8.28 -3.53
CA SER A 69 -22.82 -9.10 -2.40
C SER A 69 -23.04 -8.31 -1.10
N GLY A 70 -22.70 -7.01 -1.08
CA GLY A 70 -22.78 -6.15 0.10
C GLY A 70 -21.68 -6.41 1.15
N ALA A 71 -20.66 -7.20 0.82
CA ALA A 71 -19.56 -7.61 1.70
C ALA A 71 -18.43 -6.54 1.79
N GLY A 72 -18.83 -5.28 1.91
CA GLY A 72 -17.96 -4.10 1.84
C GLY A 72 -18.57 -3.00 0.98
N ARG A 73 -18.06 -1.78 1.09
CA ARG A 73 -18.41 -0.63 0.23
C ARG A 73 -17.16 0.24 0.04
N LEU A 74 -16.73 0.44 -1.21
CA LEU A 74 -15.84 1.53 -1.59
C LEU A 74 -16.70 2.79 -1.63
N TYR A 75 -16.55 3.66 -0.64
CA TYR A 75 -17.23 4.93 -0.63
C TYR A 75 -16.43 6.00 -1.39
N GLU A 76 -15.10 5.85 -1.41
CA GLU A 76 -14.12 6.74 -2.03
C GLU A 76 -13.15 6.05 -2.98
N MET A 77 -12.68 6.81 -3.96
CA MET A 77 -11.39 6.61 -4.61
C MET A 77 -10.73 7.99 -4.76
N ILE A 78 -9.52 8.17 -4.23
CA ILE A 78 -8.77 9.44 -4.38
C ILE A 78 -7.37 9.19 -4.96
N ILE A 79 -7.02 9.98 -5.97
CA ILE A 79 -5.71 9.92 -6.62
C ILE A 79 -4.96 11.21 -6.29
N ASP A 80 -3.79 11.05 -5.68
CA ASP A 80 -2.87 12.12 -5.25
C ASP A 80 -2.17 12.77 -6.46
N THR A 81 -2.97 13.56 -7.16
CA THR A 81 -2.59 14.42 -8.29
C THR A 81 -2.40 15.86 -7.80
N GLU A 82 -2.06 16.81 -8.68
CA GLU A 82 -1.98 18.24 -8.30
C GLU A 82 -2.84 19.06 -9.28
N PRO A 83 -4.08 19.45 -8.89
CA PRO A 83 -4.76 19.14 -7.63
C PRO A 83 -5.16 17.65 -7.52
N PRO A 84 -5.39 17.11 -6.31
CA PRO A 84 -5.92 15.76 -6.13
C PRO A 84 -7.33 15.60 -6.71
N VAL A 85 -7.61 14.42 -7.29
CA VAL A 85 -8.92 14.07 -7.84
C VAL A 85 -9.57 12.98 -6.99
N ALA A 86 -10.81 13.22 -6.56
CA ALA A 86 -11.62 12.30 -5.77
C ALA A 86 -12.90 11.90 -6.51
N TYR A 87 -13.09 10.59 -6.68
CA TYR A 87 -14.20 10.01 -7.40
C TYR A 87 -15.29 9.56 -6.43
N LEU A 88 -16.49 10.11 -6.62
CA LEU A 88 -17.67 9.94 -5.79
C LEU A 88 -18.66 9.00 -6.48
N LEU A 89 -19.10 7.95 -5.79
CA LEU A 89 -20.06 7.01 -6.36
C LEU A 89 -21.43 7.67 -6.61
N GLU A 90 -21.96 7.60 -7.83
CA GLU A 90 -23.21 8.27 -8.20
C GLU A 90 -24.46 7.82 -7.41
N SER A 91 -24.44 6.58 -6.90
CA SER A 91 -25.55 5.99 -6.15
C SER A 91 -25.54 6.29 -4.64
N ASN A 92 -24.50 7.00 -4.16
CA ASN A 92 -24.41 7.45 -2.76
C ASN A 92 -25.53 8.46 -2.43
N THR A 93 -26.08 8.36 -1.22
CA THR A 93 -26.96 9.39 -0.66
C THR A 93 -26.20 10.68 -0.36
N LEU A 94 -26.89 11.82 -0.22
CA LEU A 94 -26.21 13.10 0.06
C LEU A 94 -25.37 13.05 1.36
N ALA A 95 -25.84 12.33 2.38
CA ALA A 95 -25.09 12.10 3.61
C ALA A 95 -23.81 11.28 3.38
N ALA A 96 -23.88 10.23 2.55
CA ALA A 96 -22.73 9.45 2.14
C ALA A 96 -21.71 10.31 1.36
N GLN A 97 -22.16 11.11 0.39
CA GLN A 97 -21.27 11.99 -0.38
C GLN A 97 -20.56 13.03 0.50
N LYS A 98 -21.26 13.61 1.48
CA LYS A 98 -20.65 14.55 2.45
C LYS A 98 -19.62 13.87 3.35
N LEU A 99 -19.89 12.64 3.79
CA LEU A 99 -18.93 11.83 4.57
C LEU A 99 -17.68 11.53 3.74
N VAL A 100 -17.85 11.11 2.49
CA VAL A 100 -16.75 10.85 1.55
C VAL A 100 -15.92 12.10 1.30
N VAL A 101 -16.54 13.24 1.00
CA VAL A 101 -15.84 14.53 0.82
C VAL A 101 -14.98 14.87 2.05
N ALA A 102 -15.54 14.69 3.26
CA ALA A 102 -14.82 14.92 4.51
C ALA A 102 -13.69 13.89 4.76
N HIS A 103 -13.82 12.66 4.25
CA HIS A 103 -12.81 11.60 4.33
C HIS A 103 -11.64 11.87 3.36
N CYS A 104 -11.95 12.17 2.09
CA CYS A 104 -10.99 12.56 1.05
C CYS A 104 -10.12 13.75 1.45
N LEU A 105 -10.66 14.72 2.19
CA LEU A 105 -9.88 15.83 2.75
C LEU A 105 -8.81 15.37 3.74
N GLY A 106 -9.08 14.35 4.55
CA GLY A 106 -8.08 13.74 5.45
C GLY A 106 -7.01 12.97 4.69
N HIS A 107 -7.39 12.20 3.65
CA HIS A 107 -6.43 11.54 2.76
C HIS A 107 -5.47 12.53 2.09
N ALA A 108 -6.02 13.60 1.50
CA ALA A 108 -5.22 14.62 0.81
C ALA A 108 -4.28 15.36 1.79
N ASP A 109 -4.76 15.68 2.99
CA ASP A 109 -3.94 16.27 4.05
C ASP A 109 -2.74 15.38 4.42
N LEU A 110 -2.95 14.06 4.58
CA LEU A 110 -1.86 13.16 4.94
C LEU A 110 -0.88 12.95 3.78
N PHE A 111 -1.35 12.56 2.59
CA PHE A 111 -0.46 12.31 1.44
C PHE A 111 0.39 13.53 1.07
N ARG A 112 -0.15 14.74 1.18
CA ARG A 112 0.58 15.95 0.80
C ARG A 112 1.79 16.25 1.69
N HIS A 113 1.71 15.87 2.96
CA HIS A 113 2.64 16.30 4.00
C HIS A 113 3.47 15.16 4.61
N HIS A 114 3.05 13.90 4.46
CA HIS A 114 3.72 12.75 5.08
C HIS A 114 5.14 12.56 4.53
N VAL A 115 6.13 12.30 5.40
CA VAL A 115 7.56 12.27 5.02
C VAL A 115 7.89 11.29 3.89
N LEU A 116 7.17 10.18 3.79
CA LEU A 116 7.34 9.16 2.75
C LEU A 116 6.54 9.42 1.45
N ALA A 117 5.58 10.35 1.45
CA ALA A 117 4.65 10.56 0.33
C ALA A 117 4.75 11.96 -0.32
N LYS A 118 5.19 12.97 0.43
CA LYS A 118 5.26 14.38 0.01
C LYS A 118 6.05 14.63 -1.30
N ASP A 119 7.06 13.81 -1.57
CA ASP A 119 7.98 13.94 -2.72
C ASP A 119 7.60 13.01 -3.89
N GLN A 120 6.46 12.29 -3.81
CA GLN A 120 5.99 11.40 -4.87
C GLN A 120 5.54 12.16 -6.13
N PRO A 121 5.70 11.58 -7.33
CA PRO A 121 5.31 12.21 -8.59
C PRO A 121 3.79 12.37 -8.72
N LYS A 122 3.31 13.62 -8.67
CA LYS A 122 1.88 13.99 -8.74
C LYS A 122 1.20 13.76 -10.10
N GLN A 123 1.90 13.20 -11.08
CA GLN A 123 1.34 12.85 -12.40
C GLN A 123 1.68 11.40 -12.80
N PHE A 124 1.84 10.51 -11.82
CA PHE A 124 2.23 9.10 -12.04
C PHE A 124 1.29 8.34 -13.00
N HIS A 125 0.00 8.71 -13.05
CA HIS A 125 -0.96 8.17 -14.02
C HIS A 125 -0.51 8.38 -15.49
N GLN A 126 0.19 9.47 -15.79
CA GLN A 126 0.74 9.72 -17.14
C GLN A 126 1.94 8.83 -17.43
N THR A 127 2.77 8.53 -16.43
CA THR A 127 3.87 7.55 -16.54
C THR A 127 3.32 6.17 -16.89
N LEU A 128 2.25 5.75 -16.21
CA LEU A 128 1.58 4.47 -16.44
C LEU A 128 0.88 4.43 -17.82
N ALA A 129 0.18 5.49 -18.22
CA ALA A 129 -0.40 5.61 -19.57
C ALA A 129 0.67 5.54 -20.67
N SER A 130 1.78 6.25 -20.49
CA SER A 130 2.92 6.20 -21.41
C SER A 130 3.61 4.83 -21.43
N ALA A 131 3.54 4.06 -20.33
CA ALA A 131 4.02 2.69 -20.29
C ALA A 131 3.05 1.71 -20.97
N ALA A 132 1.74 1.91 -20.82
CA ALA A 132 0.72 1.11 -21.51
C ALA A 132 0.87 1.19 -23.04
N GLU A 133 1.11 2.39 -23.60
CA GLU A 133 1.40 2.56 -25.03
C GLU A 133 2.67 1.81 -25.47
N ARG A 134 3.74 1.83 -24.67
CA ARG A 134 4.97 1.07 -24.96
C ARG A 134 4.74 -0.44 -24.87
N PHE A 135 3.98 -0.90 -23.88
CA PHE A 135 3.66 -2.31 -23.70
C PHE A 135 2.78 -2.81 -24.85
N ASP A 136 1.86 -1.99 -25.36
CA ASP A 136 1.08 -2.31 -26.57
C ASP A 136 1.93 -2.41 -27.83
N TYR A 137 2.99 -1.61 -27.94
CA TYR A 137 4.00 -1.78 -28.98
C TYR A 137 4.79 -3.09 -28.79
N TYR A 138 5.27 -3.39 -27.57
CA TYR A 138 5.98 -4.65 -27.28
C TYR A 138 5.12 -5.89 -27.55
N ARG A 139 3.83 -5.85 -27.18
CA ARG A 139 2.82 -6.89 -27.47
C ARG A 139 2.70 -7.18 -28.96
N GLN A 140 2.77 -6.15 -29.80
CA GLN A 140 2.72 -6.29 -31.26
C GLN A 140 4.04 -6.80 -31.86
N GLN A 141 5.19 -6.38 -31.35
CA GLN A 141 6.50 -6.77 -31.90
C GLN A 141 6.98 -8.15 -31.44
N TYR A 142 6.77 -8.50 -30.17
CA TYR A 142 7.34 -9.69 -29.53
C TYR A 142 6.31 -10.77 -29.19
N GLY A 143 5.02 -10.49 -29.41
CA GLY A 143 3.90 -11.38 -29.13
C GLY A 143 3.36 -11.24 -27.69
N PRO A 144 2.06 -11.51 -27.47
CA PRO A 144 1.41 -11.32 -26.17
C PRO A 144 1.98 -12.25 -25.09
N GLU A 145 2.15 -13.54 -25.40
CA GLU A 145 2.61 -14.56 -24.44
C GLU A 145 3.96 -14.21 -23.78
N ARG A 146 4.88 -13.59 -24.55
CA ARG A 146 6.21 -13.22 -24.04
C ARG A 146 6.14 -11.99 -23.13
N LEU A 147 5.37 -10.97 -23.50
CA LEU A 147 5.13 -9.81 -22.64
C LEU A 147 4.41 -10.22 -21.34
N GLU A 148 3.40 -11.08 -21.45
CA GLU A 148 2.63 -11.58 -20.32
C GLU A 148 3.50 -12.39 -19.35
N THR A 149 4.38 -13.27 -19.86
CA THR A 149 5.36 -14.00 -19.02
C THR A 149 6.30 -13.06 -18.26
N VAL A 150 6.83 -12.03 -18.92
CA VAL A 150 7.72 -11.05 -18.27
C VAL A 150 6.97 -10.21 -17.23
N LEU A 151 5.70 -9.87 -17.49
CA LEU A 151 4.84 -9.18 -16.54
C LEU A 151 4.46 -10.06 -15.34
N ASP A 152 4.13 -11.34 -15.55
CA ASP A 152 3.85 -12.30 -14.47
C ASP A 152 5.05 -12.38 -13.51
N ASP A 153 6.26 -12.57 -14.06
CA ASP A 153 7.49 -12.69 -13.28
C ASP A 153 7.86 -11.37 -12.58
N ALA A 154 7.67 -10.22 -13.22
CA ALA A 154 7.97 -8.91 -12.64
C ALA A 154 6.94 -8.51 -11.56
N LEU A 155 5.65 -8.74 -11.80
CA LEU A 155 4.57 -8.41 -10.86
C LEU A 155 4.63 -9.28 -9.59
N ALA A 156 5.04 -10.55 -9.71
CA ALA A 156 5.29 -11.43 -8.57
C ALA A 156 6.31 -10.87 -7.57
N ILE A 157 7.28 -10.06 -8.05
CA ILE A 157 8.29 -9.38 -7.21
C ILE A 157 8.16 -7.84 -7.20
N GLN A 158 7.02 -7.27 -7.61
CA GLN A 158 6.78 -5.81 -7.59
C GLN A 158 7.03 -5.17 -6.22
N ALA A 159 6.82 -5.95 -5.15
CA ALA A 159 7.03 -5.50 -3.78
C ALA A 159 8.51 -5.51 -3.35
N GLN A 160 9.39 -6.20 -4.07
CA GLN A 160 10.83 -6.33 -3.79
C GLN A 160 11.63 -5.19 -4.42
N VAL A 161 11.34 -3.98 -3.95
CA VAL A 161 11.96 -2.72 -4.40
C VAL A 161 12.42 -1.91 -3.20
N ALA A 162 13.60 -1.33 -3.32
CA ALA A 162 14.12 -0.37 -2.36
C ALA A 162 14.53 0.92 -3.08
N ASP A 163 14.26 2.05 -2.43
CA ASP A 163 14.80 3.33 -2.85
C ASP A 163 16.20 3.49 -2.27
N GLU A 164 17.20 3.33 -3.14
CA GLU A 164 18.61 3.52 -2.80
C GLU A 164 19.16 4.89 -3.25
N SER A 165 18.29 5.90 -3.47
CA SER A 165 18.70 7.24 -3.90
C SER A 165 19.42 8.04 -2.80
N GLY A 166 20.63 7.59 -2.46
CA GLY A 166 21.56 8.20 -1.53
C GLY A 166 23.02 7.78 -1.79
N TRP A 167 23.30 7.19 -2.94
CA TRP A 167 24.61 6.65 -3.30
C TRP A 167 25.28 7.45 -4.40
N THR A 168 26.39 8.08 -4.05
CA THR A 168 27.39 8.50 -5.02
C THR A 168 28.17 7.28 -5.52
N PRO A 169 28.30 7.08 -6.84
CA PRO A 169 29.22 6.07 -7.35
C PRO A 169 30.64 6.35 -6.85
N PRO A 170 31.46 5.31 -6.56
CA PRO A 170 32.88 5.51 -6.34
C PRO A 170 33.47 6.18 -7.58
N ALA A 171 34.25 7.24 -7.38
CA ALA A 171 34.73 8.11 -8.46
C ALA A 171 35.42 7.28 -9.57
N GLY A 172 34.88 7.35 -10.79
CA GLY A 172 35.34 6.57 -11.95
C GLY A 172 34.32 5.59 -12.53
N SER A 173 33.10 5.48 -11.98
CA SER A 173 31.99 4.74 -12.57
C SER A 173 31.04 5.64 -13.35
N THR A 174 30.94 5.46 -14.67
CA THR A 174 29.83 5.95 -15.50
C THR A 174 29.31 4.91 -16.47
N SER A 175 28.00 4.74 -16.43
CA SER A 175 27.18 4.14 -17.48
C SER A 175 26.84 5.17 -18.56
N ALA A 176 27.80 5.44 -19.46
CA ALA A 176 27.60 6.32 -20.62
C ALA A 176 26.83 5.65 -21.79
N ASP A 177 26.46 4.37 -21.65
CA ASP A 177 25.85 3.53 -22.70
C ASP A 177 24.34 3.27 -22.47
N TRP A 178 23.65 4.06 -21.63
CA TRP A 178 22.24 3.84 -21.28
C TRP A 178 21.29 4.85 -21.99
N PRO A 179 20.34 4.41 -22.84
CA PRO A 179 19.51 5.32 -23.65
C PRO A 179 18.59 6.29 -22.87
N TYR A 180 18.32 6.00 -21.59
CA TYR A 180 17.45 6.83 -20.73
C TYR A 180 18.23 7.78 -19.80
N HIS A 181 19.53 7.96 -20.03
CA HIS A 181 20.38 8.86 -19.23
C HIS A 181 19.85 10.31 -19.20
N ASP A 182 19.17 10.75 -20.26
CA ASP A 182 18.61 12.10 -20.40
C ASP A 182 17.50 12.45 -19.38
N LEU A 183 17.01 11.47 -18.60
CA LEU A 183 16.03 11.69 -17.53
C LEU A 183 16.67 12.16 -16.20
N TRP A 184 18.02 12.16 -16.07
CA TRP A 184 18.73 12.64 -14.87
C TRP A 184 19.99 13.47 -15.22
N PRO A 185 20.28 14.58 -14.50
CA PRO A 185 21.43 15.45 -14.80
C PRO A 185 22.79 14.83 -14.41
N SER A 186 23.82 15.11 -15.22
CA SER A 186 25.00 14.24 -15.43
C SER A 186 26.30 14.57 -14.67
N GLY A 187 27.21 13.58 -14.63
CA GLY A 187 28.66 13.71 -14.35
C GLY A 187 29.50 12.65 -15.12
N GLU A 188 30.79 12.89 -15.38
CA GLU A 188 31.60 12.23 -16.45
C GLU A 188 32.47 10.99 -16.05
N SER A 189 32.63 10.00 -16.96
CA SER A 189 33.62 8.88 -17.03
C SER A 189 33.85 7.89 -15.84
N GLY A 190 34.07 6.57 -16.01
CA GLY A 190 34.12 5.68 -17.20
C GLY A 190 33.68 4.23 -16.84
N ARG A 191 34.01 3.19 -17.64
CA ARG A 191 33.59 1.80 -17.34
C ARG A 191 34.46 1.11 -16.24
N PRO A 192 33.88 0.56 -15.15
CA PRO A 192 34.62 -0.14 -14.09
C PRO A 192 34.70 -1.68 -14.28
N ALA A 193 35.39 -2.37 -13.36
CA ALA A 193 35.73 -3.81 -13.42
C ALA A 193 34.66 -4.74 -12.79
N PRO A 194 34.76 -6.09 -12.92
CA PRO A 194 33.67 -7.01 -12.54
C PRO A 194 33.27 -7.01 -11.06
N SER A 195 34.22 -6.93 -10.12
CA SER A 195 33.92 -6.82 -8.68
C SER A 195 33.42 -5.43 -8.26
N THR A 196 33.34 -4.48 -9.20
CA THR A 196 32.71 -3.15 -9.07
C THR A 196 31.43 -3.03 -9.92
N ARG A 197 30.93 -4.14 -10.48
CA ARG A 197 29.72 -4.17 -11.33
C ARG A 197 28.42 -4.06 -10.52
N TYR A 198 28.43 -4.54 -9.27
CA TYR A 198 27.25 -4.68 -8.43
C TYR A 198 27.42 -3.90 -7.12
N ARG A 199 26.34 -3.29 -6.64
CA ARG A 199 26.24 -2.78 -5.27
C ARG A 199 25.44 -3.77 -4.46
N LEU A 200 26.12 -4.43 -3.51
CA LEU A 200 25.59 -5.56 -2.75
C LEU A 200 26.02 -5.46 -1.28
N PRO A 201 25.21 -5.94 -0.32
CA PRO A 201 23.86 -6.48 -0.52
C PRO A 201 22.84 -5.38 -0.92
N THR A 202 21.70 -5.76 -1.53
CA THR A 202 20.60 -4.84 -1.85
C THR A 202 19.22 -5.49 -1.71
N ALA A 203 18.26 -4.77 -1.13
CA ALA A 203 16.83 -5.16 -1.07
C ALA A 203 16.05 -4.76 -2.34
N ASP A 204 16.71 -4.17 -3.34
CA ASP A 204 16.13 -3.71 -4.60
C ASP A 204 16.15 -4.81 -5.68
N LEU A 205 15.61 -5.99 -5.39
CA LEU A 205 15.70 -7.19 -6.23
C LEU A 205 15.23 -6.94 -7.68
N LEU A 206 14.03 -6.37 -7.87
CA LEU A 206 13.47 -6.13 -9.20
C LEU A 206 14.35 -5.13 -9.99
N GLY A 207 14.84 -4.09 -9.32
CA GLY A 207 15.79 -3.13 -9.87
C GLY A 207 17.16 -3.73 -10.22
N PHE A 208 17.66 -4.63 -9.37
CA PHE A 208 18.90 -5.37 -9.60
C PHE A 208 18.78 -6.22 -10.87
N ILE A 209 17.70 -7.00 -11.00
CA ILE A 209 17.47 -7.85 -12.17
C ILE A 209 17.35 -7.02 -13.45
N ALA A 210 16.55 -5.94 -13.45
CA ALA A 210 16.37 -5.06 -14.60
C ALA A 210 17.72 -4.50 -15.13
N ARG A 211 18.58 -4.05 -14.21
CA ARG A 211 19.88 -3.45 -14.54
C ARG A 211 20.95 -4.48 -14.91
N PHE A 212 20.97 -5.63 -14.24
CA PHE A 212 22.13 -6.52 -14.25
C PHE A 212 21.92 -7.89 -14.90
N SER A 213 20.67 -8.31 -15.15
CA SER A 213 20.40 -9.62 -15.76
C SER A 213 21.21 -9.82 -17.04
N PRO A 214 21.88 -10.97 -17.22
CA PRO A 214 22.63 -11.28 -18.44
C PRO A 214 21.73 -11.60 -19.65
N VAL A 215 20.47 -11.98 -19.44
CA VAL A 215 19.59 -12.51 -20.52
C VAL A 215 18.52 -11.55 -21.03
N LEU A 216 18.09 -10.56 -20.25
CA LEU A 216 16.98 -9.67 -20.63
C LEU A 216 17.33 -8.75 -21.81
N ALA A 217 16.44 -8.69 -22.79
CA ALA A 217 16.45 -7.70 -23.85
C ALA A 217 16.04 -6.31 -23.31
N GLU A 218 16.41 -5.23 -24.03
CA GLU A 218 16.17 -3.85 -23.58
C GLU A 218 14.70 -3.54 -23.27
N TRP A 219 13.75 -4.08 -24.05
CA TRP A 219 12.33 -3.89 -23.82
C TRP A 219 11.82 -4.65 -22.58
N GLU A 220 12.40 -5.80 -22.26
CA GLU A 220 12.05 -6.57 -21.06
C GLU A 220 12.55 -5.83 -19.81
N ARG A 221 13.69 -5.12 -19.91
CA ARG A 221 14.19 -4.23 -18.85
C ARG A 221 13.30 -3.00 -18.64
N ASP A 222 12.76 -2.40 -19.71
CA ASP A 222 11.77 -1.32 -19.58
C ASP A 222 10.50 -1.80 -18.87
N VAL A 223 10.02 -3.02 -19.18
CA VAL A 223 8.89 -3.63 -18.45
C VAL A 223 9.19 -3.75 -16.95
N LEU A 224 10.34 -4.32 -16.58
CA LEU A 224 10.72 -4.46 -15.17
C LEU A 224 10.91 -3.11 -14.47
N GLU A 225 11.47 -2.10 -15.15
CA GLU A 225 11.69 -0.76 -14.58
C GLU A 225 10.36 0.01 -14.40
N VAL A 226 9.37 -0.18 -15.28
CA VAL A 226 8.00 0.33 -15.07
C VAL A 226 7.35 -0.32 -13.85
N VAL A 227 7.40 -1.66 -13.74
CA VAL A 227 6.84 -2.39 -12.59
C VAL A 227 7.57 -2.01 -11.29
N ARG A 228 8.88 -1.72 -11.36
CA ARG A 228 9.66 -1.17 -10.24
C ARG A 228 9.18 0.22 -9.83
N GLN A 229 8.96 1.13 -10.79
CA GLN A 229 8.47 2.49 -10.50
C GLN A 229 7.08 2.45 -9.85
N GLU A 230 6.21 1.56 -10.31
CA GLU A 230 4.91 1.27 -9.69
C GLU A 230 5.06 0.75 -8.25
N GLY A 231 5.96 -0.23 -8.03
CA GLY A 231 6.30 -0.74 -6.71
C GLY A 231 6.81 0.34 -5.75
N LEU A 232 7.71 1.22 -6.22
CA LEU A 232 8.24 2.34 -5.44
C LEU A 232 7.17 3.38 -5.12
N TYR A 233 6.23 3.64 -6.04
CA TYR A 233 5.11 4.54 -5.83
C TYR A 233 4.13 4.01 -4.78
N TYR A 234 3.80 2.71 -4.78
CA TYR A 234 2.89 2.14 -3.79
C TYR A 234 3.55 1.76 -2.45
N ARG A 235 4.89 1.62 -2.39
CA ARG A 235 5.62 1.24 -1.16
C ARG A 235 5.31 2.14 0.05
N PRO A 236 5.37 3.49 -0.04
CA PRO A 236 4.94 4.36 1.07
C PRO A 236 3.49 4.14 1.50
N ARG A 237 2.56 3.99 0.55
CA ARG A 237 1.13 3.79 0.81
C ARG A 237 0.85 2.52 1.62
N ARG A 238 1.63 1.45 1.36
CA ARG A 238 1.59 0.20 2.13
C ARG A 238 2.11 0.33 3.57
N GLN A 239 3.02 1.28 3.84
CA GLN A 239 3.66 1.49 5.14
C GLN A 239 2.86 2.40 6.10
N ILE A 240 1.88 3.15 5.59
CA ILE A 240 1.10 4.13 6.35
C ILE A 240 -0.42 3.89 6.25
N LYS A 241 -0.83 2.71 5.80
CA LYS A 241 -2.23 2.38 5.47
C LYS A 241 -3.17 2.60 6.65
N MET A 242 -2.81 2.14 7.84
CA MET A 242 -3.60 2.32 9.05
C MET A 242 -3.63 3.79 9.51
N ILE A 243 -2.52 4.52 9.46
CA ILE A 243 -2.48 5.96 9.75
C ILE A 243 -3.35 6.72 8.74
N HIS A 244 -3.30 6.37 7.46
CA HIS A 244 -4.03 6.97 6.36
C HIS A 244 -5.55 6.82 6.52
N GLU A 245 -6.03 5.58 6.62
CA GLU A 245 -7.45 5.30 6.84
C GLU A 245 -7.94 5.86 8.19
N GLY A 246 -7.10 5.77 9.23
CA GLY A 246 -7.39 6.28 10.57
C GLY A 246 -7.52 7.80 10.63
N TRP A 247 -6.64 8.53 9.94
CA TRP A 247 -6.65 10.00 9.90
C TRP A 247 -7.84 10.51 9.09
N ALA A 248 -8.11 9.92 7.93
CA ALA A 248 -9.31 10.24 7.15
C ALA A 248 -10.61 9.93 7.92
N THR A 249 -10.64 8.82 8.67
CA THR A 249 -11.75 8.48 9.57
C THR A 249 -11.87 9.47 10.74
N TYR A 250 -10.76 9.96 11.30
CA TYR A 250 -10.77 11.01 12.31
C TYR A 250 -11.31 12.33 11.75
N CYS A 251 -10.80 12.75 10.58
CA CYS A 251 -11.25 13.95 9.87
C CYS A 251 -12.75 13.89 9.57
N HIS A 252 -13.27 12.82 8.95
CA HIS A 252 -14.70 12.77 8.62
C HIS A 252 -15.59 12.82 9.87
N GLN A 253 -15.19 12.13 10.94
CA GLN A 253 -16.03 11.99 12.13
C GLN A 253 -16.13 13.32 12.87
N ARG A 254 -15.05 14.11 12.85
CA ARG A 254 -14.98 15.42 13.47
C ARG A 254 -15.59 16.52 12.59
N LEU A 255 -15.31 16.53 11.28
CA LEU A 255 -15.92 17.48 10.34
C LEU A 255 -17.45 17.38 10.32
N LEU A 256 -18.00 16.16 10.28
CA LEU A 256 -19.46 15.94 10.27
C LEU A 256 -20.13 16.25 11.62
N ALA A 257 -19.34 16.41 12.70
CA ALA A 257 -19.82 16.82 14.01
C ALA A 257 -19.72 18.34 14.24
N GLU A 258 -18.77 19.01 13.59
CA GLU A 258 -18.56 20.47 13.67
C GLU A 258 -19.37 21.23 12.59
N VAL A 259 -19.53 20.68 11.39
CA VAL A 259 -20.39 21.23 10.33
C VAL A 259 -21.82 20.73 10.51
N GLU A 260 -22.74 21.65 10.83
CA GLU A 260 -24.13 21.32 11.20
C GLU A 260 -24.92 20.71 10.03
N LEU A 261 -25.02 19.38 10.00
CA LEU A 261 -25.85 18.65 9.04
C LEU A 261 -27.32 18.55 9.49
N PRO A 262 -28.29 18.42 8.56
CA PRO A 262 -29.66 18.07 8.91
C PRO A 262 -29.73 16.77 9.72
N PRO A 263 -30.63 16.63 10.72
CA PRO A 263 -30.63 15.46 11.62
C PRO A 263 -30.75 14.09 10.93
N GLY A 264 -31.45 14.01 9.80
CA GLY A 264 -31.52 12.78 9.00
C GLY A 264 -30.18 12.41 8.36
N GLU A 265 -29.43 13.40 7.87
CA GLU A 265 -28.10 13.20 7.31
C GLU A 265 -27.08 12.85 8.39
N GLN A 266 -27.17 13.45 9.59
CA GLN A 266 -26.32 13.07 10.74
C GLN A 266 -26.50 11.59 11.11
N ILE A 267 -27.73 11.11 11.24
CA ILE A 267 -28.03 9.72 11.60
C ILE A 267 -27.54 8.76 10.50
N GLU A 268 -27.70 9.12 9.23
CA GLU A 268 -27.22 8.32 8.11
C GLU A 268 -25.70 8.26 8.03
N ALA A 269 -25.00 9.40 8.16
CA ALA A 269 -23.55 9.46 8.17
C ALA A 269 -22.96 8.70 9.37
N ALA A 270 -23.57 8.79 10.55
CA ALA A 270 -23.18 8.00 11.72
C ALA A 270 -23.36 6.49 11.50
N ARG A 271 -24.41 6.06 10.80
CA ARG A 271 -24.60 4.65 10.41
C ARG A 271 -23.50 4.19 9.45
N ILE A 272 -23.20 4.98 8.41
CA ILE A 272 -22.13 4.69 7.44
C ILE A 272 -20.77 4.58 8.12
N HIS A 273 -20.44 5.54 8.99
CA HIS A 273 -19.22 5.50 9.80
C HIS A 273 -19.13 4.22 10.66
N ALA A 274 -20.23 3.80 11.30
CA ALA A 274 -20.26 2.58 12.10
C ALA A 274 -20.13 1.29 11.26
N GLU A 275 -20.63 1.29 10.02
CA GLU A 275 -20.44 0.19 9.07
C GLU A 275 -18.97 0.06 8.61
N VAL A 276 -18.26 1.18 8.39
CA VAL A 276 -16.83 1.20 8.01
C VAL A 276 -15.90 0.90 9.18
N ALA A 277 -16.15 1.50 10.35
CA ALA A 277 -15.33 1.36 11.56
C ALA A 277 -15.73 0.12 12.42
N TRP A 278 -16.40 -0.87 11.84
CA TRP A 278 -16.78 -2.09 12.55
C TRP A 278 -15.56 -3.01 12.80
N PRO A 279 -15.22 -3.39 14.06
CA PRO A 279 -14.09 -4.29 14.32
C PRO A 279 -14.32 -5.69 13.73
N HIS A 280 -13.31 -6.24 13.04
CA HIS A 280 -13.42 -7.59 12.49
C HIS A 280 -13.17 -8.65 13.58
N PRO A 281 -13.97 -9.73 13.70
CA PRO A 281 -13.82 -10.70 14.80
C PRO A 281 -12.50 -11.49 14.80
N LEU A 282 -11.81 -11.55 13.65
CA LEU A 282 -10.59 -12.35 13.44
C LEU A 282 -9.39 -11.50 12.96
N GLY A 283 -9.44 -10.17 13.11
CA GLY A 283 -8.36 -9.28 12.67
C GLY A 283 -8.62 -7.82 13.04
N VAL A 284 -7.60 -6.97 12.96
CA VAL A 284 -7.73 -5.56 13.32
C VAL A 284 -8.25 -4.78 12.11
N ASN A 285 -9.42 -4.13 12.22
CA ASN A 285 -9.88 -3.21 11.18
C ASN A 285 -8.99 -1.94 11.21
N PRO A 286 -8.25 -1.60 10.13
CA PRO A 286 -7.35 -0.45 10.11
C PRO A 286 -8.07 0.89 10.28
N TYR A 287 -9.28 1.04 9.72
CA TYR A 287 -10.11 2.25 9.88
C TYR A 287 -10.43 2.47 11.36
N TRP A 288 -10.97 1.44 12.03
CA TRP A 288 -11.31 1.49 13.45
C TRP A 288 -10.08 1.71 14.33
N PHE A 289 -9.03 0.91 14.14
CA PHE A 289 -7.86 0.94 15.02
C PHE A 289 -7.05 2.23 14.86
N GLY A 290 -6.78 2.65 13.62
CA GLY A 290 -6.11 3.91 13.33
C GLY A 290 -6.90 5.11 13.89
N TRP A 291 -8.21 5.17 13.62
CA TRP A 291 -9.08 6.23 14.16
C TRP A 291 -9.05 6.31 15.69
N ARG A 292 -9.19 5.17 16.38
CA ARG A 292 -9.22 5.13 17.84
C ARG A 292 -7.85 5.42 18.46
N LEU A 293 -6.76 4.96 17.84
CA LEU A 293 -5.39 5.31 18.21
C LEU A 293 -5.15 6.83 18.08
N ILE A 294 -5.59 7.42 16.97
CA ILE A 294 -5.48 8.86 16.72
C ILE A 294 -6.32 9.67 17.71
N GLN A 295 -7.52 9.23 18.08
CA GLN A 295 -8.30 9.87 19.13
C GLN A 295 -7.58 9.90 20.49
N LEU A 296 -6.89 8.81 20.86
CA LEU A 296 -6.08 8.75 22.09
C LEU A 296 -4.85 9.68 22.01
N LEU A 297 -4.15 9.68 20.86
CA LEU A 297 -3.00 10.55 20.60
C LEU A 297 -3.39 12.05 20.63
N VAL A 298 -4.51 12.42 20.03
CA VAL A 298 -5.07 13.79 20.07
C VAL A 298 -5.50 14.16 21.49
N ALA A 299 -6.08 13.24 22.27
CA ALA A 299 -6.47 13.49 23.65
C ALA A 299 -5.25 13.70 24.58
N GLU A 300 -4.13 13.00 24.32
CA GLU A 300 -2.88 13.17 25.08
C GLU A 300 -2.13 14.46 24.68
N ARG A 301 -2.02 14.77 23.38
CA ARG A 301 -1.05 15.75 22.84
C ARG A 301 -1.67 17.00 22.24
N GLY A 302 -2.98 17.00 21.99
CA GLY A 302 -3.66 18.00 21.17
C GLY A 302 -3.48 17.73 19.66
N LEU A 303 -4.40 18.30 18.87
CA LEU A 303 -4.57 17.95 17.45
C LEU A 303 -3.30 18.13 16.60
N LEU A 304 -2.69 19.32 16.64
CA LEU A 304 -1.53 19.63 15.79
C LEU A 304 -0.28 18.83 16.17
N SER A 305 -0.10 18.51 17.46
CA SER A 305 1.01 17.67 17.91
C SER A 305 0.79 16.21 17.53
N ALA A 306 -0.44 15.69 17.63
CA ALA A 306 -0.79 14.38 17.12
C ALA A 306 -0.58 14.30 15.60
N ARG A 307 -1.07 15.28 14.83
CA ARG A 307 -0.86 15.34 13.38
C ARG A 307 0.63 15.34 13.01
N ALA A 308 1.48 16.06 13.72
CA ALA A 308 2.92 16.05 13.46
C ALA A 308 3.53 14.63 13.60
N VAL A 309 3.13 13.87 14.63
CA VAL A 309 3.52 12.46 14.78
C VAL A 309 3.06 11.61 13.59
N LEU A 310 1.78 11.75 13.18
CA LEU A 310 1.21 10.99 12.06
C LEU A 310 1.85 11.32 10.70
N LEU A 311 2.55 12.44 10.56
CA LEU A 311 3.26 12.81 9.34
C LEU A 311 4.69 12.27 9.25
N GLU A 312 5.27 11.87 10.38
CA GLU A 312 6.66 11.38 10.47
C GLU A 312 6.75 9.86 10.70
N GLU A 313 5.71 9.24 11.26
CA GLU A 313 5.68 7.82 11.65
C GLU A 313 5.01 6.90 10.60
N THR A 314 5.49 5.66 10.52
CA THR A 314 4.83 4.55 9.81
C THR A 314 3.80 3.84 10.70
N ASP A 315 2.93 3.01 10.12
CA ASP A 315 2.00 2.15 10.88
C ASP A 315 2.72 1.32 11.97
N ALA A 316 3.86 0.73 11.60
CA ALA A 316 4.67 -0.08 12.50
C ALA A 316 5.32 0.77 13.60
N SER A 317 5.87 1.94 13.26
CA SER A 317 6.60 2.78 14.20
C SER A 317 5.68 3.58 15.13
N VAL A 318 4.51 4.06 14.67
CA VAL A 318 3.53 4.70 15.56
C VAL A 318 3.01 3.70 16.62
N VAL A 319 2.81 2.44 16.24
CA VAL A 319 2.44 1.39 17.21
C VAL A 319 3.58 1.10 18.16
N ARG A 320 4.83 0.93 17.67
CA ARG A 320 6.01 0.69 18.51
C ARG A 320 6.30 1.83 19.50
N ASN A 321 6.09 3.07 19.09
CA ASN A 321 6.48 4.27 19.84
C ASN A 321 5.38 4.79 20.79
N TYR A 322 4.09 4.66 20.45
CA TYR A 322 2.99 5.30 21.18
C TYR A 322 1.95 4.34 21.78
N LEU A 323 1.88 3.07 21.36
CA LEU A 323 0.84 2.16 21.89
C LEU A 323 1.20 1.68 23.32
N THR A 324 0.70 2.39 24.32
CA THR A 324 0.89 2.09 25.75
C THR A 324 0.00 0.93 26.22
N PRO A 325 0.35 0.24 27.33
CA PRO A 325 -0.51 -0.77 27.96
C PRO A 325 -1.90 -0.24 28.33
N GLU A 326 -2.00 1.02 28.75
CA GLU A 326 -3.24 1.70 29.08
C GLU A 326 -4.11 1.92 27.84
N TRP A 327 -3.51 2.29 26.71
CA TRP A 327 -4.22 2.44 25.43
C TRP A 327 -4.67 1.09 24.88
N MET A 328 -3.83 0.06 24.96
CA MET A 328 -4.22 -1.31 24.59
C MET A 328 -5.46 -1.78 25.37
N GLN A 329 -5.55 -1.47 26.68
CA GLN A 329 -6.74 -1.75 27.49
C GLN A 329 -7.96 -0.90 27.08
N ALA A 330 -7.76 0.39 26.81
CA ALA A 330 -8.82 1.30 26.37
C ALA A 330 -9.37 0.97 24.97
N LEU A 331 -8.60 0.24 24.17
CA LEU A 331 -8.96 -0.32 22.87
C LEU A 331 -9.44 -1.78 22.94
N ASP A 332 -9.48 -2.39 24.13
CA ASP A 332 -9.71 -3.84 24.37
C ASP A 332 -8.93 -4.75 23.40
N LEU A 333 -7.64 -4.46 23.21
CA LEU A 333 -6.75 -5.34 22.48
C LEU A 333 -6.34 -6.52 23.37
N PHE A 334 -6.34 -7.72 22.82
CA PHE A 334 -5.92 -8.92 23.53
C PHE A 334 -5.42 -10.01 22.58
N GLU A 335 -4.56 -10.88 23.10
CA GLU A 335 -4.19 -12.13 22.45
C GLU A 335 -5.18 -13.24 22.86
N TYR A 336 -5.66 -14.00 21.88
CA TYR A 336 -6.34 -15.28 22.10
C TYR A 336 -5.45 -16.41 21.63
N ARG A 337 -5.48 -17.55 22.34
CA ARG A 337 -4.92 -18.81 21.85
C ARG A 337 -6.03 -19.84 21.72
N TRP A 338 -6.04 -20.53 20.59
CA TRP A 338 -6.85 -21.72 20.41
C TRP A 338 -6.36 -22.84 21.33
N THR A 339 -7.24 -23.32 22.20
CA THR A 339 -7.01 -24.50 23.03
C THR A 339 -7.93 -25.62 22.57
N ASP A 340 -7.33 -26.79 22.31
CA ASP A 340 -8.09 -28.03 22.12
C ASP A 340 -8.70 -28.44 23.46
N GLY A 341 -10.02 -28.43 23.52
CA GLY A 341 -10.79 -28.82 24.69
C GLY A 341 -11.76 -29.96 24.39
N PHE A 342 -12.28 -30.59 25.45
CA PHE A 342 -13.40 -31.51 25.35
C PHE A 342 -14.55 -31.04 26.24
N LEU A 343 -15.67 -30.68 25.64
CA LEU A 343 -16.90 -30.43 26.37
C LEU A 343 -17.56 -31.77 26.71
N MET A 344 -17.81 -32.01 28.00
CA MET A 344 -18.56 -33.20 28.42
C MET A 344 -20.06 -32.98 28.15
N THR A 345 -20.60 -33.69 27.16
CA THR A 345 -22.04 -33.71 26.88
C THR A 345 -22.68 -35.00 27.41
N PRO A 346 -24.01 -35.07 27.58
CA PRO A 346 -24.72 -36.32 27.87
C PRO A 346 -24.48 -37.43 26.83
N GLN A 347 -24.01 -37.08 25.63
CA GLN A 347 -23.66 -37.99 24.54
C GLN A 347 -22.16 -38.39 24.54
N GLY A 348 -21.35 -37.84 25.45
CA GLY A 348 -19.91 -38.10 25.57
C GLY A 348 -19.03 -36.85 25.37
N PRO A 349 -17.70 -37.01 25.33
CA PRO A 349 -16.77 -35.94 25.00
C PRO A 349 -17.01 -35.43 23.59
N GLN A 350 -17.28 -34.13 23.44
CA GLN A 350 -17.22 -33.44 22.15
C GLN A 350 -15.98 -32.56 22.11
N ALA A 351 -15.15 -32.71 21.07
CA ALA A 351 -14.04 -31.81 20.83
C ALA A 351 -14.59 -30.39 20.60
N ILE A 352 -14.02 -29.42 21.31
CA ILE A 352 -14.32 -28.00 21.16
C ILE A 352 -13.03 -27.22 20.93
N TYR A 353 -13.10 -26.25 20.03
CA TYR A 353 -12.07 -25.24 19.88
C TYR A 353 -12.46 -24.06 20.76
N ALA A 354 -11.77 -23.89 21.89
CA ALA A 354 -11.95 -22.74 22.76
C ALA A 354 -10.92 -21.67 22.40
N ALA A 355 -11.34 -20.40 22.38
CA ALA A 355 -10.44 -19.26 22.30
C ALA A 355 -10.28 -18.69 23.72
N GLU A 356 -9.14 -18.92 24.35
CA GLU A 356 -8.84 -18.39 25.69
C GLU A 356 -8.09 -17.05 25.56
N ARG A 357 -8.61 -15.99 26.21
CA ARG A 357 -7.91 -14.70 26.37
C ARG A 357 -6.67 -14.93 27.23
N GLN A 358 -5.49 -14.76 26.65
CA GLN A 358 -4.23 -14.92 27.39
C GLN A 358 -3.99 -13.75 28.34
N LYS A 359 -3.09 -13.97 29.31
CA LYS A 359 -2.45 -12.88 30.04
C LYS A 359 -1.57 -12.11 29.05
N MET A 360 -2.06 -10.94 28.65
CA MET A 360 -1.43 -10.06 27.68
C MET A 360 -0.02 -9.63 28.12
N ASP A 361 0.95 -9.88 27.24
CA ASP A 361 2.27 -9.23 27.23
C ASP A 361 2.16 -8.01 26.30
N PRO A 362 2.26 -6.77 26.82
CA PRO A 362 2.14 -5.56 26.01
C PRO A 362 3.23 -5.46 24.93
N ASP A 363 4.45 -5.89 25.20
CA ASP A 363 5.57 -5.72 24.27
C ASP A 363 5.47 -6.74 23.12
N LEU A 364 5.09 -7.98 23.44
CA LEU A 364 4.78 -9.00 22.42
C LEU A 364 3.59 -8.56 21.54
N LEU A 365 2.51 -8.05 22.13
CA LEU A 365 1.36 -7.57 21.37
C LEU A 365 1.74 -6.38 20.48
N ARG A 366 2.51 -5.42 21.00
CA ARG A 366 2.98 -4.25 20.23
C ARG A 366 3.81 -4.69 19.03
N ASN A 367 4.73 -5.65 19.22
CA ASN A 367 5.56 -6.17 18.15
C ASN A 367 4.73 -6.92 17.10
N ARG A 368 3.81 -7.81 17.52
CA ARG A 368 2.92 -8.50 16.57
C ARG A 368 2.01 -7.55 15.81
N LEU A 369 1.42 -6.56 16.47
CA LEU A 369 0.62 -5.53 15.80
C LEU A 369 1.47 -4.74 14.82
N ALA A 370 2.67 -4.28 15.21
CA ALA A 370 3.56 -3.54 14.32
C ALA A 370 4.11 -4.35 13.14
N ASN A 371 4.13 -5.69 13.24
CA ASN A 371 4.51 -6.56 12.13
C ASN A 371 3.30 -6.92 11.26
N TRP A 372 2.10 -6.97 11.83
CA TRP A 372 0.84 -7.22 11.12
C TRP A 372 0.30 -5.97 10.40
N LEU A 373 0.60 -4.78 10.92
CA LEU A 373 0.16 -3.49 10.37
C LEU A 373 1.14 -2.99 9.30
N GLY A 374 0.56 -2.46 8.22
CA GLY A 374 1.24 -2.19 6.97
C GLY A 374 1.41 -3.47 6.14
N GLU A 375 1.27 -3.35 4.82
CA GLU A 375 1.58 -4.46 3.90
C GLU A 375 3.10 -4.56 3.75
N ARG A 376 3.72 -5.30 4.67
CA ARG A 376 5.15 -5.60 4.67
C ARG A 376 5.38 -6.90 3.89
N PRO A 377 5.80 -6.84 2.60
CA PRO A 377 6.26 -8.04 1.91
C PRO A 377 7.49 -8.60 2.65
N PRO A 378 7.76 -9.91 2.55
CA PRO A 378 9.03 -10.46 3.06
C PRO A 378 10.19 -9.73 2.40
N GLU A 379 11.19 -9.31 3.16
CA GLU A 379 12.34 -8.56 2.64
C GLU A 379 13.35 -9.54 2.03
N ILE A 380 13.39 -9.61 0.69
CA ILE A 380 14.32 -10.48 -0.04
C ILE A 380 15.52 -9.65 -0.48
N VAL A 381 16.70 -10.00 0.01
CA VAL A 381 17.95 -9.29 -0.22
C VAL A 381 18.81 -10.06 -1.21
N VAL A 382 19.34 -9.38 -2.23
CA VAL A 382 20.41 -9.91 -3.07
C VAL A 382 21.72 -9.78 -2.29
N GLU A 383 22.35 -10.89 -1.94
CA GLU A 383 23.59 -10.94 -1.17
C GLU A 383 24.83 -10.90 -2.07
N THR A 384 24.86 -11.79 -3.07
CA THR A 384 26.00 -11.93 -3.97
C THR A 384 25.58 -12.54 -5.32
N VAL A 385 26.43 -12.35 -6.33
CA VAL A 385 26.39 -13.08 -7.59
C VAL A 385 27.72 -13.84 -7.70
N ASP A 386 27.66 -15.16 -7.89
CA ASP A 386 28.88 -15.98 -7.98
C ASP A 386 29.58 -15.91 -9.35
N ALA A 387 30.69 -16.64 -9.50
CA ALA A 387 31.48 -16.63 -10.73
C ALA A 387 30.81 -17.34 -11.94
N ASP A 388 29.73 -18.10 -11.70
CA ASP A 388 28.90 -18.76 -12.72
C ASP A 388 27.61 -17.95 -12.99
N ASP A 389 27.57 -16.69 -12.57
CA ASP A 389 26.43 -15.76 -12.54
C ASP A 389 25.22 -16.32 -11.74
N ARG A 390 25.42 -17.16 -10.72
CA ARG A 390 24.32 -17.60 -9.82
C ARG A 390 23.88 -16.46 -8.92
N LEU A 391 22.57 -16.22 -8.83
CA LEU A 391 22.00 -15.23 -7.93
C LEU A 391 21.80 -15.84 -6.54
N MET A 392 22.41 -15.23 -5.51
CA MET A 392 22.24 -15.64 -4.11
C MET A 392 21.40 -14.60 -3.37
N LEU A 393 20.25 -15.05 -2.87
CA LEU A 393 19.27 -14.26 -2.13
C LEU A 393 19.23 -14.69 -0.67
N SER A 394 18.89 -13.77 0.22
CA SER A 394 18.60 -14.05 1.63
C SER A 394 17.22 -13.52 2.03
N HIS A 395 16.64 -14.16 3.04
CA HIS A 395 15.48 -13.74 3.80
C HIS A 395 15.81 -13.90 5.29
N THR A 396 15.27 -13.02 6.13
CA THR A 396 15.36 -13.15 7.59
C THR A 396 13.94 -13.09 8.15
N ASP A 397 13.55 -14.09 8.94
CA ASP A 397 12.19 -14.19 9.46
C ASP A 397 11.91 -13.07 10.48
N ASP A 398 11.13 -12.06 10.09
CA ASP A 398 10.66 -10.99 10.98
C ASP A 398 9.35 -11.33 11.71
N GLY A 399 9.00 -12.62 11.75
CA GLY A 399 7.76 -13.18 12.32
C GLY A 399 6.75 -13.64 11.26
N HIS A 400 7.15 -13.63 9.99
CA HIS A 400 6.35 -13.93 8.80
C HIS A 400 7.10 -14.94 7.91
N PRO A 401 7.06 -16.24 8.24
CA PRO A 401 7.76 -17.26 7.48
C PRO A 401 7.22 -17.37 6.04
N LEU A 402 8.12 -17.66 5.09
CA LEU A 402 7.75 -17.80 3.68
C LEU A 402 6.82 -19.00 3.46
N ASP A 403 5.73 -18.78 2.71
CA ASP A 403 4.96 -19.89 2.14
C ASP A 403 5.84 -20.61 1.10
N ARG A 404 6.06 -21.91 1.31
CA ARG A 404 7.02 -22.71 0.54
C ARG A 404 6.60 -22.92 -0.92
N GLU A 405 5.31 -23.02 -1.20
CA GLU A 405 4.80 -23.24 -2.56
C GLU A 405 4.90 -21.93 -3.35
N TRP A 406 4.49 -20.82 -2.74
CA TRP A 406 4.61 -19.48 -3.33
C TRP A 406 6.07 -19.06 -3.51
N ALA A 407 6.95 -19.32 -2.55
CA ALA A 407 8.38 -19.01 -2.65
C ALA A 407 9.02 -19.77 -3.82
N GLN A 408 8.74 -21.07 -3.98
CA GLN A 408 9.28 -21.87 -5.09
C GLN A 408 8.82 -21.33 -6.45
N LEU A 409 7.52 -21.05 -6.62
CA LEU A 409 6.97 -20.50 -7.87
C LEU A 409 7.55 -19.11 -8.20
N THR A 410 7.76 -18.28 -7.17
CA THR A 410 8.36 -16.95 -7.32
C THR A 410 9.84 -17.05 -7.73
N LEU A 411 10.60 -17.98 -7.14
CA LEU A 411 12.00 -18.24 -7.49
C LEU A 411 12.17 -18.75 -8.93
N GLU A 412 11.22 -19.54 -9.45
CA GLU A 412 11.22 -19.92 -10.85
C GLU A 412 11.03 -18.73 -11.79
N GLY A 413 10.22 -17.73 -11.41
CA GLY A 413 10.08 -16.46 -12.13
C GLY A 413 11.34 -15.60 -12.07
N ILE A 414 11.92 -15.44 -10.87
CA ILE A 414 13.22 -14.75 -10.70
C ILE A 414 14.30 -15.42 -11.58
N ARG A 415 14.32 -16.76 -11.64
CA ARG A 415 15.25 -17.52 -12.49
C ARG A 415 14.99 -17.31 -13.99
N ARG A 416 13.74 -17.17 -14.43
CA ARG A 416 13.43 -16.82 -15.83
C ARG A 416 13.97 -15.43 -16.18
N LEU A 417 13.76 -14.45 -15.32
CA LEU A 417 14.26 -13.08 -15.52
C LEU A 417 15.80 -12.97 -15.43
N TRP A 418 16.43 -13.78 -14.57
CA TRP A 418 17.88 -13.78 -14.37
C TRP A 418 18.65 -14.69 -15.35
N GLY A 419 18.03 -15.76 -15.84
CA GLY A 419 18.59 -16.72 -16.81
C GLY A 419 19.56 -17.76 -16.22
N HIS A 420 20.10 -17.52 -15.04
CA HIS A 420 21.02 -18.41 -14.32
C HIS A 420 20.37 -18.93 -13.02
N PRO A 421 20.90 -19.98 -12.37
CA PRO A 421 20.29 -20.55 -11.17
C PRO A 421 20.15 -19.53 -10.04
N VAL A 422 19.10 -19.68 -9.24
CA VAL A 422 18.79 -18.79 -8.11
C VAL A 422 18.73 -19.62 -6.84
N VAL A 423 19.35 -19.13 -5.77
CA VAL A 423 19.33 -19.76 -4.44
C VAL A 423 18.83 -18.75 -3.43
N LEU A 424 17.83 -19.12 -2.65
CA LEU A 424 17.34 -18.33 -1.51
C LEU A 424 17.68 -19.05 -0.20
N TYR A 425 18.38 -18.33 0.67
CA TYR A 425 18.63 -18.72 2.05
C TYR A 425 17.58 -18.09 2.96
N ASP A 426 16.95 -18.91 3.78
CA ASP A 426 15.93 -18.58 4.77
C ASP A 426 16.40 -19.24 6.09
N ASP A 427 16.04 -18.69 7.26
CA ASP A 427 16.75 -19.01 8.52
C ASP A 427 16.80 -20.52 8.85
N ASP A 428 15.77 -21.29 8.48
CA ASP A 428 15.68 -22.74 8.63
C ASP A 428 15.61 -23.52 7.29
N ALA A 429 15.77 -22.87 6.13
CA ALA A 429 15.54 -23.48 4.82
C ALA A 429 16.44 -22.96 3.70
N GLN A 430 16.65 -23.80 2.67
CA GLN A 430 17.31 -23.40 1.43
C GLN A 430 16.40 -23.78 0.26
N TYR A 431 16.05 -22.79 -0.55
CA TYR A 431 15.27 -22.97 -1.78
C TYR A 431 16.18 -22.75 -2.99
N SER A 432 15.88 -23.43 -4.09
CA SER A 432 16.62 -23.24 -5.35
C SER A 432 15.73 -23.46 -6.58
N ALA A 433 16.09 -22.78 -7.65
CA ALA A 433 15.50 -22.89 -8.97
C ALA A 433 16.60 -22.95 -10.05
#